data_AF-A0A7J4JT38-F1
#
_entry.id   AF-A0A7J4JT38-F1
#
_cell.length_a   1.000
_cell.length_b   1.000
_cell.length_c   1.000
_cell.angle_alpha   90.00
_cell.angle_beta   90.00
_cell.angle_gamma   90.00
#
_symmetry.space_group_name_H-M   'P 1'
#
loop_
_entity.id
_entity.type
_entity.pdbx_description
1 polymer ?
#
loop_
_entity_poly.entity_id
_entity_poly.type
_entity_poly.pdbx_seq_one_letter_code
_entity_poly.pdbx_strand_id
1 'polypeptide(L)'
;MKAVGFEELFPGSYDVPLKAKDILVNGEGLQFDLFAKQVMRGLSRSPTMRKRAQAHAQYGKLAVLLAAKEDIYLFKAITDRPFPRDYEDLVTLQQSTLDWKAITEEYAKQIKGRQIEENLRRKLAALKKQGRVNPLMKVVK
;
A
#
# COMPACT_ATOMS: atom_id res chain seq x y z
N MET A 1 8.72 9.55 18.70
CA MET A 1 9.75 9.07 17.75
C MET A 1 11.05 9.88 17.89
N LYS A 2 11.01 11.23 18.00
CA LYS A 2 12.20 12.05 18.41
C LYS A 2 12.90 11.54 19.67
N ALA A 3 12.13 11.21 20.71
CA ALA A 3 12.67 10.64 21.96
C ALA A 3 13.37 9.27 21.81
N VAL A 4 13.26 8.60 20.66
CA VAL A 4 13.93 7.33 20.36
C VAL A 4 14.85 7.46 19.13
N GLY A 5 15.36 8.67 18.85
CA GLY A 5 16.39 8.91 17.84
C GLY A 5 15.89 9.06 16.40
N PHE A 6 14.58 9.28 16.18
CA PHE A 6 14.04 9.59 14.85
C PHE A 6 13.80 11.08 14.65
N GLU A 7 14.25 11.60 13.52
CA GLU A 7 14.05 12.97 13.10
C GLU A 7 12.99 13.06 11.99
N GLU A 8 12.28 14.18 11.92
CA GLU A 8 11.33 14.42 10.84
C GLU A 8 12.10 14.78 9.56
N LEU A 9 11.84 14.04 8.51
CA LEU A 9 12.34 14.37 7.18
C LEU A 9 11.50 15.54 6.64
N PHE A 10 12.12 16.69 6.40
CA PHE A 10 11.41 17.85 5.87
C PHE A 10 10.81 17.57 4.47
N PRO A 11 9.64 18.15 4.13
CA PRO A 11 9.01 17.97 2.82
C PRO A 11 9.96 18.41 1.69
N GLY A 12 10.29 17.51 0.77
CA GLY A 12 11.10 17.82 -0.43
C GLY A 12 12.22 16.82 -0.75
N SER A 13 12.57 15.91 0.16
CA SER A 13 13.61 14.88 -0.05
C SER A 13 13.07 13.51 -0.49
N TYR A 14 11.75 13.40 -0.69
CA TYR A 14 11.09 12.17 -1.12
C TYR A 14 10.37 12.42 -2.45
N ASP A 15 10.93 11.85 -3.52
CA ASP A 15 10.57 12.11 -4.93
C ASP A 15 9.18 11.58 -5.36
N VAL A 16 8.36 11.05 -4.44
CA VAL A 16 7.01 10.57 -4.77
C VAL A 16 6.02 10.93 -3.65
N PRO A 17 4.88 11.60 -3.96
CA PRO A 17 3.92 12.00 -2.94
C PRO A 17 3.11 10.79 -2.49
N LEU A 18 3.68 9.97 -1.60
CA LEU A 18 2.91 8.95 -0.87
C LEU A 18 1.84 9.61 0.03
N LYS A 19 1.94 10.93 0.24
CA LYS A 19 1.07 11.76 1.08
C LYS A 19 1.02 11.23 2.52
N ALA A 20 2.16 10.71 2.99
CA ALA A 20 2.38 10.47 4.41
C ALA A 20 2.17 11.78 5.18
N LYS A 21 1.64 11.67 6.40
CA LYS A 21 1.48 12.81 7.29
C LYS A 21 2.85 13.30 7.75
N ASP A 22 3.69 12.36 8.16
CA ASP A 22 5.05 12.59 8.65
C ASP A 22 5.95 11.49 8.10
N ILE A 23 7.19 11.83 7.77
CA ILE A 23 8.25 10.86 7.43
C ILE A 23 9.32 11.00 8.49
N LEU A 24 9.74 9.88 9.08
CA LEU A 24 10.66 9.85 10.21
C LEU A 24 11.87 9.00 9.83
N VAL A 25 13.09 9.50 10.05
CA VAL A 25 14.34 8.77 9.77
C VAL A 25 15.23 8.77 11.01
N ASN A 26 15.93 7.66 11.29
CA ASN A 26 16.95 7.64 12.34
C ASN A 26 18.37 7.76 11.75
N GLY A 27 19.38 7.91 12.62
CA GLY A 27 20.79 8.00 12.21
C GLY A 27 21.34 6.74 11.51
N GLU A 28 20.61 5.63 11.55
CA GLU A 28 20.96 4.37 10.86
C GLU A 28 20.29 4.24 9.48
N GLY A 29 19.50 5.23 9.07
CA GLY A 29 18.77 5.22 7.80
C GLY A 29 17.45 4.43 7.80
N LEU A 30 16.96 3.98 8.95
CA LEU A 30 15.62 3.41 9.08
C LEU A 30 14.57 4.51 8.92
N GLN A 31 13.62 4.30 8.01
CA GLN A 31 12.55 5.25 7.70
C GLN A 31 11.17 4.69 8.08
N PHE A 32 10.33 5.54 8.70
CA PHE A 32 8.90 5.32 8.88
C PHE A 32 8.09 6.36 8.11
N ASP A 33 7.16 5.88 7.28
CA ASP A 33 6.12 6.71 6.67
C ASP A 33 4.85 6.62 7.52
N LEU A 34 4.51 7.72 8.19
CA LEU A 34 3.35 7.76 9.08
C LEU A 34 2.11 8.20 8.32
N PHE A 35 1.10 7.33 8.30
CA PHE A 35 -0.20 7.61 7.71
C PHE A 35 -1.27 7.72 8.79
N ALA A 36 -2.00 8.85 8.80
CA ALA A 36 -3.14 9.03 9.70
C ALA A 36 -4.44 8.67 8.99
N LYS A 37 -5.05 7.54 9.38
CA LYS A 37 -6.35 7.00 8.89
C LYS A 37 -6.38 6.55 7.42
N GLN A 38 -5.67 7.22 6.52
CA GLN A 38 -5.64 6.95 5.10
C GLN A 38 -4.21 6.89 4.56
N VAL A 39 -3.98 5.99 3.62
CA VAL A 39 -2.75 5.84 2.85
C VAL A 39 -3.02 6.34 1.43
N MET A 40 -2.12 7.14 0.86
CA MET A 40 -2.28 7.77 -0.48
C MET A 40 -3.53 8.65 -0.66
N ARG A 41 -4.23 9.06 0.42
CA ARG A 41 -5.61 9.63 0.38
C ARG A 41 -6.65 8.74 -0.31
N GLY A 42 -6.30 7.46 -0.55
CA GLY A 42 -7.13 6.49 -1.25
C GLY A 42 -7.68 5.48 -0.28
N LEU A 43 -6.82 4.57 0.17
CA LEU A 43 -7.18 3.43 1.01
C LEU A 43 -7.20 3.83 2.48
N SER A 44 -8.26 3.43 3.17
CA SER A 44 -8.40 3.50 4.61
C SER A 44 -8.28 2.10 5.22
N ARG A 45 -7.91 2.03 6.49
CA ARG A 45 -7.89 0.76 7.24
C ARG A 45 -9.32 0.29 7.55
N SER A 46 -9.99 -0.30 6.55
CA SER A 46 -11.39 -0.73 6.63
C SER A 46 -11.59 -1.82 7.70
N PRO A 47 -12.83 -2.04 8.20
CA PRO A 47 -13.10 -3.14 9.13
C PRO A 47 -12.68 -4.50 8.60
N THR A 48 -12.82 -4.73 7.29
CA THR A 48 -12.41 -5.98 6.62
C THR A 48 -10.89 -6.14 6.55
N MET A 49 -10.14 -5.06 6.27
CA MET A 49 -8.67 -5.07 6.38
C MET A 49 -8.21 -5.35 7.81
N ARG A 50 -8.86 -4.75 8.82
CA ARG A 50 -8.53 -5.01 10.23
C ARG A 50 -8.72 -6.47 10.64
N LYS A 51 -9.77 -7.13 10.12
CA LYS A 51 -10.02 -8.55 10.40
C LYS A 51 -8.96 -9.48 9.80
N ARG A 52 -8.35 -9.09 8.67
CA ARG A 52 -7.27 -9.86 8.03
C ARG A 52 -5.88 -9.54 8.59
N ALA A 53 -5.73 -8.41 9.28
CA ALA A 53 -4.46 -8.01 9.85
C ALA A 53 -4.01 -8.99 10.96
N GLN A 54 -2.73 -9.32 10.97
CA GLN A 54 -2.16 -10.27 11.93
C GLN A 54 -1.43 -9.50 13.04
N ALA A 55 -1.70 -9.85 14.30
CA ALA A 55 -0.94 -9.28 15.41
C ALA A 55 0.53 -9.71 15.31
N HIS A 56 1.45 -8.76 15.46
CA HIS A 56 2.89 -9.01 15.40
C HIS A 56 3.56 -8.79 16.75
N ALA A 57 3.27 -7.65 17.38
CA ALA A 57 3.88 -7.28 18.65
C ALA A 57 3.02 -6.29 19.43
N GLN A 58 3.22 -6.24 20.74
CA GLN A 58 2.63 -5.26 21.64
C GLN A 58 3.73 -4.59 22.44
N TYR A 59 3.79 -3.26 22.39
CA TYR A 59 4.73 -2.42 23.12
C TYR A 59 3.97 -1.42 23.98
N GLY A 60 3.63 -1.80 25.21
CA GLY A 60 2.82 -0.98 26.11
C GLY A 60 1.46 -0.64 25.49
N LYS A 61 1.27 0.62 25.08
CA LYS A 61 0.03 1.11 24.43
C LYS A 61 0.04 0.98 22.89
N LEU A 62 1.16 0.55 22.30
CA LEU A 62 1.31 0.41 20.85
C LEU A 62 1.14 -1.06 20.42
N ALA A 63 0.09 -1.33 19.66
CA ALA A 63 -0.10 -2.61 18.99
C ALA A 63 0.44 -2.54 17.55
N VAL A 64 1.30 -3.47 17.18
CA VAL A 64 1.82 -3.63 15.82
C VAL A 64 1.09 -4.78 15.15
N LEU A 65 0.44 -4.49 14.04
CA LEU A 65 -0.23 -5.48 13.21
C LEU A 65 0.34 -5.43 11.79
N LEU A 66 0.50 -6.60 11.17
CA LEU A 66 0.89 -6.74 9.77
C LEU A 66 -0.36 -6.73 8.89
N ALA A 67 -0.32 -5.96 7.80
CA ALA A 67 -1.35 -5.99 6.78
C ALA A 67 -1.34 -7.34 6.04
N ALA A 68 -2.50 -7.80 5.59
CA ALA A 68 -2.60 -8.99 4.77
C ALA A 68 -2.01 -8.75 3.36
N LYS A 69 -1.60 -9.83 2.68
CA LYS A 69 -0.97 -9.75 1.35
C LYS A 69 -1.88 -9.09 0.32
N GLU A 70 -3.19 -9.32 0.43
CA GLU A 70 -4.23 -8.72 -0.39
C GLU A 70 -4.27 -7.20 -0.26
N ASP A 71 -4.11 -6.72 0.97
CA ASP A 71 -4.12 -5.29 1.29
C ASP A 71 -2.83 -4.62 0.82
N ILE A 72 -1.69 -5.30 1.02
CA ILE A 72 -0.38 -4.87 0.50
C ILE A 72 -0.41 -4.78 -1.02
N TYR A 73 -1.01 -5.77 -1.70
CA TYR A 73 -1.17 -5.75 -3.16
C TYR A 73 -1.91 -4.49 -3.61
N LEU A 74 -3.04 -4.14 -2.98
CA LEU A 74 -3.77 -2.93 -3.32
C LEU A 74 -2.96 -1.66 -3.02
N PHE A 75 -2.29 -1.56 -1.87
CA PHE A 75 -1.44 -0.42 -1.57
C PHE A 75 -0.36 -0.21 -2.64
N LYS A 76 0.27 -1.29 -3.09
CA LYS A 76 1.28 -1.25 -4.17
C LYS A 76 0.67 -0.92 -5.53
N ALA A 77 -0.55 -1.40 -5.80
CA ALA A 77 -1.21 -1.23 -7.08
C ALA A 77 -1.70 0.21 -7.33
N ILE A 78 -2.01 0.98 -6.29
CA ILE A 78 -2.57 2.33 -6.40
C ILE A 78 -1.55 3.48 -6.36
N THR A 79 -0.27 3.19 -6.09
CA THR A 79 0.75 4.24 -6.04
C THR A 79 1.01 4.80 -7.44
N ASP A 80 1.46 6.05 -7.49
CA ASP A 80 1.97 6.70 -8.69
C ASP A 80 3.49 6.51 -8.86
N ARG A 81 4.15 5.78 -7.94
CA ARG A 81 5.59 5.53 -7.98
C ARG A 81 5.97 4.88 -9.32
N PRO A 82 7.10 5.32 -9.92
CA PRO A 82 7.55 4.75 -11.17
C PRO A 82 7.95 3.28 -11.01
N PHE A 83 7.78 2.52 -12.10
CA PHE A 83 8.43 1.22 -12.29
C PHE A 83 9.95 1.40 -12.18
N PRO A 84 10.73 0.42 -11.66
CA PRO A 84 10.41 -1.02 -11.57
C PRO A 84 10.00 -1.55 -10.19
N ARG A 85 10.26 -0.84 -9.08
CA ARG A 85 10.18 -1.43 -7.73
C ARG A 85 8.80 -2.00 -7.36
N ASP A 86 7.74 -1.23 -7.56
CA ASP A 86 6.40 -1.72 -7.23
C ASP A 86 5.92 -2.84 -8.17
N TYR A 87 6.53 -3.01 -9.36
CA TYR A 87 6.18 -4.10 -10.27
C TYR A 87 6.69 -5.44 -9.74
N GLU A 88 7.95 -5.50 -9.32
CA GLU A 88 8.54 -6.71 -8.74
C GLU A 88 7.74 -7.16 -7.52
N ASP A 89 7.33 -6.22 -6.66
CA ASP A 89 6.44 -6.49 -5.53
C ASP A 89 5.10 -7.09 -5.98
N LEU A 90 4.44 -6.48 -6.98
CA LEU A 90 3.15 -6.94 -7.49
C LEU A 90 3.25 -8.33 -8.14
N VAL A 91 4.34 -8.62 -8.84
CA VAL A 91 4.60 -9.94 -9.44
C VAL A 91 4.85 -10.97 -8.34
N THR A 92 5.69 -10.64 -7.36
CA THR A 92 5.99 -11.53 -6.22
C THR A 92 4.72 -11.87 -5.44
N LEU A 93 3.86 -10.87 -5.19
CA LEU A 93 2.58 -11.08 -4.53
C LEU A 93 1.65 -11.96 -5.37
N GLN A 94 1.58 -11.76 -6.69
CA GLN A 94 0.77 -12.60 -7.60
C GLN A 94 1.23 -14.06 -7.68
N GLN A 95 2.52 -14.31 -7.51
CA GLN A 95 3.07 -15.67 -7.46
C GLN A 95 2.75 -16.38 -6.14
N SER A 96 2.35 -15.62 -5.12
CA SER A 96 1.82 -16.18 -3.88
C SER A 96 0.31 -16.43 -3.97
N THR A 97 -0.24 -17.21 -3.03
CA THR A 97 -1.69 -17.36 -2.91
C THR A 97 -2.32 -16.07 -2.38
N LEU A 98 -3.06 -15.37 -3.24
CA LEU A 98 -3.87 -14.20 -2.89
C LEU A 98 -5.36 -14.52 -2.92
N ASP A 99 -6.10 -14.06 -1.92
CA ASP A 99 -7.56 -13.99 -1.99
C ASP A 99 -8.00 -12.83 -2.90
N TRP A 100 -8.17 -13.14 -4.19
CA TRP A 100 -8.64 -12.18 -5.18
C TRP A 100 -10.04 -11.65 -4.88
N LYS A 101 -10.89 -12.41 -4.18
CA LYS A 101 -12.22 -11.93 -3.79
C LYS A 101 -12.05 -10.76 -2.81
N ALA A 102 -11.24 -10.93 -1.77
CA ALA A 102 -10.93 -9.85 -0.82
C ALA A 102 -10.36 -8.60 -1.52
N ILE A 103 -9.43 -8.78 -2.48
CA ILE A 103 -8.87 -7.67 -3.27
C ILE A 103 -9.97 -6.95 -4.06
N THR A 104 -10.82 -7.69 -4.79
CA THR A 104 -11.88 -7.09 -5.60
C THR A 104 -12.95 -6.39 -4.77
N GLU A 105 -13.27 -6.91 -3.58
CA GLU A 105 -14.19 -6.27 -2.64
C GLU A 105 -13.64 -4.96 -2.09
N GLU A 106 -12.36 -4.91 -1.69
CA GLU A 106 -11.74 -3.67 -1.23
C GLU A 106 -11.60 -2.65 -2.36
N TYR A 107 -11.27 -3.10 -3.58
CA TYR A 107 -11.30 -2.25 -4.77
C TYR A 107 -12.69 -1.62 -4.96
N ALA A 108 -13.75 -2.43 -4.95
CA ALA A 108 -15.11 -1.94 -5.14
C ALA A 108 -15.54 -0.95 -4.05
N LYS A 109 -15.12 -1.16 -2.80
CA LYS A 109 -15.48 -0.32 -1.65
C LYS A 109 -14.71 0.99 -1.58
N GLN A 110 -13.44 0.99 -1.95
CA GLN A 110 -12.52 2.09 -1.62
C GLN A 110 -11.89 2.79 -2.81
N ILE A 111 -11.83 2.15 -3.98
CA ILE A 111 -11.08 2.63 -5.15
C ILE A 111 -12.01 2.95 -6.32
N LYS A 112 -12.96 2.07 -6.63
CA LYS A 112 -13.84 2.19 -7.80
C LYS A 112 -14.54 3.55 -7.86
N GLY A 113 -14.46 4.21 -9.01
CA GLY A 113 -15.05 5.52 -9.28
C GLY A 113 -14.27 6.71 -8.69
N ARG A 114 -13.12 6.49 -8.05
CA ARG A 114 -12.29 7.55 -7.49
C ARG A 114 -11.09 7.80 -8.39
N GLN A 115 -10.54 9.02 -8.33
CA GLN A 115 -9.38 9.43 -9.14
C GLN A 115 -8.17 8.48 -9.02
N ILE A 116 -7.98 7.84 -7.86
CA ILE A 116 -6.87 6.91 -7.62
C ILE A 116 -6.98 5.60 -8.43
N GLU A 117 -8.17 5.27 -8.95
CA GLU A 117 -8.36 4.13 -9.84
C GLU A 117 -7.50 4.23 -11.11
N GLU A 118 -7.19 5.45 -11.55
CA GLU A 118 -6.35 5.65 -12.74
C GLU A 118 -4.92 5.12 -12.52
N ASN A 119 -4.37 5.25 -11.32
CA ASN A 119 -3.07 4.67 -10.99
C ASN A 119 -3.13 3.13 -11.07
N LEU A 120 -4.20 2.54 -10.54
CA LEU A 120 -4.45 1.10 -10.61
C LEU A 120 -4.54 0.63 -12.07
N ARG A 121 -5.30 1.33 -12.91
CA ARG A 121 -5.42 1.02 -14.35
C ARG A 121 -4.06 1.01 -15.04
N ARG A 122 -3.25 2.04 -14.83
CA ARG A 122 -1.90 2.11 -15.43
C ARG A 122 -1.03 0.93 -15.01
N LYS A 123 -1.05 0.55 -13.73
CA LYS A 123 -0.28 -0.61 -13.23
C LYS A 123 -0.79 -1.94 -13.79
N LEU A 124 -2.09 -2.14 -13.85
CA LEU A 124 -2.68 -3.35 -14.43
C LEU A 124 -2.39 -3.46 -15.93
N ALA A 125 -2.44 -2.34 -16.67
CA ALA A 125 -2.06 -2.31 -18.08
C ALA A 125 -0.58 -2.68 -18.28
N ALA A 126 0.31 -2.17 -17.44
CA ALA A 126 1.73 -2.52 -17.48
C ALA A 126 1.98 -4.01 -17.16
N LEU A 127 1.31 -4.57 -16.15
CA LEU A 127 1.33 -6.00 -15.86
C LEU A 127 0.86 -6.83 -17.06
N LYS A 128 -0.25 -6.43 -17.69
CA LYS A 128 -0.82 -7.11 -18.85
C LYS A 128 0.12 -7.10 -20.06
N LYS A 129 0.80 -5.96 -20.32
CA LYS A 129 1.82 -5.85 -21.39
C LYS A 129 2.97 -6.83 -21.20
N GLN A 130 3.27 -7.21 -19.96
CA GLN A 130 4.30 -8.19 -19.59
C GLN A 130 3.74 -9.62 -19.43
N GLY A 131 2.54 -9.89 -19.93
CA GLY A 131 1.91 -11.22 -19.88
C GLY A 131 1.38 -11.63 -18.49
N ARG A 132 1.34 -10.72 -17.51
CA ARG A 132 0.83 -10.99 -16.17
C ARG A 132 -0.63 -10.57 -16.10
N VAL A 133 -1.54 -11.54 -16.00
CA VAL A 133 -2.98 -11.31 -15.88
C VAL A 133 -3.49 -11.75 -14.52
N ASN A 134 -4.50 -11.06 -13.99
CA ASN A 134 -5.11 -11.41 -12.72
C ASN A 134 -6.63 -11.10 -12.71
N PRO A 135 -7.40 -11.69 -11.77
CA PRO A 135 -8.86 -11.47 -11.68
C PRO A 135 -9.29 -10.01 -11.52
N LEU A 136 -8.48 -9.15 -10.88
CA LEU A 136 -8.82 -7.73 -10.70
C LEU A 136 -8.96 -7.00 -12.04
N MET A 137 -8.21 -7.41 -13.07
CA MET A 137 -8.32 -6.83 -14.42
C MET A 137 -9.68 -7.05 -15.09
N LYS A 138 -10.48 -8.01 -14.63
CA LYS A 138 -11.83 -8.24 -15.18
C LYS A 138 -12.87 -7.27 -14.63
N VAL A 139 -12.60 -6.69 -13.44
CA VAL A 139 -13.53 -5.79 -12.74
C VAL A 139 -13.14 -4.32 -12.84
N VAL A 140 -11.86 -4.04 -13.10
CA VAL A 140 -11.36 -2.71 -13.44
C VAL A 140 -11.51 -2.53 -14.96
N LYS A 141 -12.54 -1.79 -15.37
CA LYS A 141 -12.79 -1.47 -16.79
C LYS A 141 -12.00 -0.24 -17.21
#